data_AF-A0A965V9A2-F1
#
_entry.id   AF-A0A965V9A2-F1
#
_cell.length_a   1.000
_cell.length_b   1.000
_cell.length_c   1.000
_cell.angle_alpha   90.00
_cell.angle_beta   90.00
_cell.angle_gamma   90.00
#
_symmetry.space_group_name_H-M   'P 1'
#
loop_
_entity.id
_entity.type
_entity.pdbx_description
1 polymer ?
#
loop_
_entity_poly.entity_id
_entity_poly.type
_entity_poly.pdbx_seq_one_letter_code
_entity_poly.pdbx_strand_id
1 'polypeptide(L)' 'KPVRWRIRPPSYVNLSAIPKMVEGHLLSDVIAINASIDIVMGEIDR' A
#
# COMPACT_ATOMS: atom_id res chain seq x y z
N LYS A 1 25.55 -3.36 18.71
CA LYS A 1 25.15 -2.88 17.36
C LYS A 1 24.03 -3.79 16.86
N PRO A 2 22.87 -3.27 16.43
CA PRO A 2 21.82 -4.11 15.88
C PRO A 2 22.33 -4.77 14.58
N VAL A 3 22.12 -6.08 14.46
CA VAL A 3 22.57 -6.89 13.31
C VAL A 3 21.56 -6.79 12.16
N ARG A 4 20.28 -6.52 12.46
CA ARG A 4 19.21 -6.27 11.49
C ARG A 4 18.06 -5.52 12.15
N TRP A 5 17.48 -4.53 11.47
CA TRP A 5 16.28 -3.82 11.88
C TRP A 5 15.26 -3.89 10.75
N ARG A 6 14.05 -4.41 11.02
CA ARG A 6 12.98 -4.51 10.02
C ARG A 6 11.74 -3.83 10.57
N ILE A 7 11.31 -2.76 9.92
CA ILE A 7 10.03 -2.09 10.19
C ILE A 7 9.02 -2.63 9.18
N ARG A 8 7.79 -2.89 9.62
CA ARG A 8 6.68 -3.23 8.74
C ARG A 8 5.66 -2.11 8.85
N PRO A 9 5.63 -1.17 7.89
CA PRO A 9 4.68 -0.08 7.94
C PRO A 9 3.26 -0.59 7.64
N PRO A 10 2.23 0.04 8.21
CA PRO A 10 0.84 -0.33 7.96
C PRO A 10 0.48 -0.17 6.47
N SER A 11 1.06 0.84 5.82
CA SER A 11 0.94 1.09 4.37
C SER A 11 1.34 -0.12 3.52
N TYR A 12 2.33 -0.90 3.97
CA TYR A 12 2.76 -2.13 3.28
C TYR A 12 1.71 -3.25 3.34
N VAL A 13 0.98 -3.34 4.44
CA VAL A 13 -0.11 -4.33 4.60
C VAL A 13 -1.32 -3.90 3.77
N ASN A 14 -1.66 -2.62 3.79
CA ASN A 14 -2.81 -2.08 3.07
C ASN A 14 -2.68 -2.23 1.54
N LEU A 15 -1.47 -2.13 1.00
CA LEU A 15 -1.17 -2.39 -0.42
C LEU A 15 -1.67 -3.76 -0.90
N SER A 16 -1.59 -4.78 -0.04
CA SER A 16 -2.00 -6.15 -0.41
C SER A 16 -3.50 -6.30 -0.67
N ALA A 17 -4.32 -5.36 -0.19
CA ALA A 17 -5.76 -5.37 -0.38
C ALA A 17 -6.19 -4.75 -1.72
N ILE A 18 -5.36 -3.91 -2.34
CA ILE A 18 -5.69 -3.15 -3.55
C ILE A 18 -6.02 -4.03 -4.75
N PRO A 19 -5.27 -5.11 -5.07
CA PRO A 19 -5.58 -5.96 -6.22
C PRO A 19 -7.00 -6.51 -6.15
N LYS A 20 -7.45 -6.89 -4.94
CA LYS A 20 -8.78 -7.42 -4.70
C LYS A 20 -9.88 -6.34 -4.77
N MET A 21 -9.55 -5.08 -4.49
CA MET A 21 -10.48 -3.95 -4.60
C MET A 21 -10.60 -3.40 -6.02
N VAL A 22 -9.60 -3.66 -6.88
CA VAL A 22 -9.54 -3.15 -8.27
C VAL A 22 -10.08 -4.17 -9.28
N GLU A 23 -10.23 -5.44 -8.91
CA GLU A 23 -10.80 -6.47 -9.80
C GLU A 23 -12.20 -6.09 -10.30
N GLY A 24 -12.35 -5.97 -11.63
CA GLY A 24 -13.62 -5.61 -12.28
C GLY A 24 -13.91 -4.11 -12.37
N HIS A 25 -13.01 -3.26 -11.89
CA HIS A 25 -13.14 -1.81 -11.89
C HIS A 25 -12.37 -1.11 -13.02
N LEU A 26 -12.71 0.15 -13.29
CA LEU A 26 -12.01 0.97 -14.27
C LEU A 26 -10.68 1.49 -13.73
N LEU A 27 -9.77 1.90 -14.62
CA LEU A 27 -8.48 2.48 -14.23
C LEU A 27 -8.65 3.72 -13.32
N SER A 28 -9.73 4.48 -13.49
CA SER A 28 -10.08 5.62 -12.62
C SER A 28 -10.29 5.21 -11.17
N ASP A 29 -10.87 4.03 -10.95
CA ASP A 29 -11.22 3.55 -9.62
C ASP A 29 -9.97 3.14 -8.84
N VAL A 30 -8.90 2.74 -9.54
CA VAL A 30 -7.58 2.48 -8.93
C VAL A 30 -7.06 3.72 -8.21
N ILE A 31 -7.19 4.89 -8.84
CA ILE A 31 -6.73 6.16 -8.26
C ILE A 31 -7.60 6.52 -7.04
N ALA A 32 -8.92 6.32 -7.13
CA ALA A 32 -9.84 6.57 -6.03
C ALA A 32 -9.58 5.63 -4.83
N ILE A 33 -9.35 4.35 -5.08
CA ILE A 33 -9.01 3.35 -4.06
C ILE A 33 -7.67 3.68 -3.41
N ASN A 34 -6.67 4.05 -4.21
CA ASN A 34 -5.36 4.49 -3.71
C ASN A 34 -5.48 5.72 -2.79
N ALA A 35 -6.27 6.72 -3.19
CA ALA A 35 -6.53 7.90 -2.38
C ALA A 35 -7.31 7.59 -1.09
N SER A 36 -8.22 6.60 -1.12
CA SER A 36 -9.01 6.19 0.06
C SER A 36 -8.19 5.46 1.13
N ILE A 37 -7.11 4.78 0.74
CA ILE A 37 -6.27 3.98 1.65
C ILE A 37 -5.13 4.83 2.25
N ASP A 38 -4.84 5.97 1.65
CA ASP A 38 -3.77 6.90 2.03
C ASP A 38 -2.40 6.21 2.13
N ILE A 39 -1.94 5.68 1.00
CA ILE A 39 -0.68 4.95 0.96
C ILE A 39 0.49 5.93 0.86
N VAL A 40 1.27 6.03 1.94
CA VAL A 40 2.50 6.83 1.92
C VAL A 40 3.62 6.03 1.27
N MET A 41 3.95 6.36 0.02
CA MET A 41 4.97 5.65 -0.76
C MET A 41 6.35 5.63 -0.06
N GLY A 42 6.66 6.69 0.71
CA GLY A 42 7.92 6.81 1.46
C GLY A 42 8.08 5.80 2.61
N GLU A 43 7.01 5.17 3.08
CA GLU A 43 7.10 4.11 4.08
C GLU A 43 7.41 2.74 3.46
N ILE A 44 6.94 2.50 2.24
CA ILE A 44 6.97 1.19 1.58
C ILE A 44 8.36 0.84 1.03
N ASP A 45 9.14 1.86 0.66
CA ASP A 45 10.47 1.70 0.06
C ASP A 45 11.60 1.51 1.10
N ARG A 46 11.26 1.26 2.38
CA ARG A 46 12.19 1.22 3.52
C ARG A 46 12.52 -0.18 4.06
#